data_AF-A0A261AA29-F1
#
_entry.id   AF-A0A261AA29-F1
#
_cell.length_a   1.000
_cell.length_b   1.000
_cell.length_c   1.000
_cell.angle_alpha   90.00
_cell.angle_beta   90.00
_cell.angle_gamma   90.00
#
_symmetry.space_group_name_H-M   'P 1'
#
loop_
_entity.id
_entity.type
_entity.pdbx_description
1 polymer ?
#
loop_
_entity_poly.entity_id
_entity_poly.type
_entity_poly.pdbx_seq_one_letter_code
_entity_poly.pdbx_strand_id
1 'polypeptide(L)'
;MKRTTNDQQTSFQSDYFLTQLAHFTEAKFSLFEHAPLVERRERFRNHIERDEMPLTFCKMGINIPVKLETSQTIGNEKLKRRRSD
;
A
#
# COMPACT_ATOMS: atom_id res chain seq x y z
N MET A 1 21.57 -7.80 -13.26
CA MET A 1 21.16 -6.61 -12.50
C MET A 1 20.68 -7.07 -11.12
N LYS A 2 21.21 -6.53 -10.01
CA LYS A 2 20.74 -6.88 -8.66
C LYS A 2 19.40 -6.19 -8.37
N ARG A 3 18.47 -6.89 -7.72
CA ARG A 3 17.11 -6.39 -7.42
C ARG A 3 17.09 -5.33 -6.32
N THR A 4 18.11 -5.29 -5.47
CA THR A 4 18.19 -4.41 -4.29
C THR A 4 19.54 -3.72 -4.18
N THR A 5 19.58 -2.55 -3.56
CA THR A 5 20.82 -1.87 -3.17
C THR A 5 21.49 -2.60 -1.99
N ASN A 6 22.79 -2.40 -1.81
CA ASN A 6 23.54 -3.02 -0.71
C ASN A 6 23.18 -2.41 0.66
N ASP A 7 22.81 -1.13 0.69
CA ASP A 7 22.37 -0.41 1.89
C ASP A 7 20.92 0.10 1.72
N GLN A 8 19.97 -0.84 1.85
CA GLN A 8 18.55 -0.57 1.62
C GLN A 8 17.97 0.39 2.66
N GLN A 9 18.44 0.32 3.91
CA GLN A 9 17.94 1.15 5.00
C GLN A 9 18.34 2.60 4.78
N THR A 10 19.62 2.87 4.52
CA THR A 10 20.07 4.25 4.24
C THR A 10 19.41 4.78 2.98
N SER A 11 19.31 3.95 1.92
CA SER A 11 18.63 4.32 0.68
C SER A 11 17.18 4.77 0.95
N PHE A 12 16.44 4.02 1.78
CA PHE A 12 15.07 4.36 2.15
C PHE A 12 14.98 5.66 2.95
N GLN A 13 15.94 5.94 3.83
CA GLN A 13 15.96 7.13 4.69
C GLN A 13 16.44 8.39 3.97
N SER A 14 17.32 8.26 2.97
CA SER A 14 17.87 9.39 2.22
C SER A 14 17.05 9.78 1.00
N ASP A 15 16.24 8.86 0.47
CA ASP A 15 15.44 9.10 -0.72
C ASP A 15 14.22 9.97 -0.39
N TYR A 16 14.12 11.13 -1.06
CA TYR A 16 13.05 12.10 -0.84
C TYR A 16 11.66 11.51 -1.11
N PHE A 17 11.55 10.67 -2.15
CA PHE A 17 10.27 10.08 -2.52
C PHE A 17 9.81 9.04 -1.48
N LEU A 18 10.71 8.15 -1.06
CA LEU A 18 10.42 7.12 -0.06
C LEU A 18 10.12 7.73 1.32
N THR A 19 10.84 8.77 1.72
CA THR A 19 10.56 9.49 2.97
C THR A 19 9.20 10.16 2.97
N GLN A 20 8.74 10.74 1.86
CA GLN A 20 7.37 11.29 1.78
C GLN A 20 6.30 10.21 1.93
N LEU A 21 6.52 9.00 1.41
CA LEU A 21 5.59 7.87 1.54
C LEU A 21 5.66 7.16 2.90
N ALA A 22 6.78 7.29 3.61
CA ALA A 22 6.98 6.66 4.91
C ALA A 22 6.12 7.27 6.03
N HIS A 23 5.70 8.53 5.87
CA HIS A 23 4.81 9.20 6.82
C HIS A 23 3.34 8.91 6.50
N PHE A 24 2.46 9.12 7.49
CA PHE A 24 1.03 9.05 7.27
C PHE A 24 0.63 9.99 6.12
N THR A 25 -0.04 9.42 5.11
CA THR A 25 -0.40 10.12 3.89
C THR A 25 -1.73 9.60 3.37
N GLU A 26 -2.48 10.47 2.70
CA GLU A 26 -3.78 10.12 2.16
C GLU A 26 -3.61 9.22 0.92
N ALA A 27 -4.32 8.09 0.93
CA ALA A 27 -4.42 7.21 -0.22
C ALA A 27 -5.89 7.00 -0.58
N LYS A 28 -6.19 7.00 -1.88
CA LYS A 28 -7.54 6.79 -2.42
C LYS A 28 -7.57 5.66 -3.43
N PHE A 29 -8.72 5.02 -3.55
CA PHE A 29 -9.03 4.15 -4.69
C PHE A 29 -9.50 5.04 -5.86
N SER A 30 -8.59 5.34 -6.78
CA SER A 30 -8.85 6.22 -7.92
C SER A 30 -9.34 5.49 -9.18
N LEU A 31 -9.32 4.16 -9.18
CA LEU A 31 -9.90 3.41 -10.29
C LEU A 31 -11.39 3.73 -10.39
N PHE A 32 -11.84 3.90 -11.63
CA PHE A 32 -13.23 4.21 -11.97
C PHE A 32 -13.73 5.52 -11.35
N GLU A 33 -12.87 6.54 -11.17
CA GLU A 33 -13.30 7.86 -10.68
C GLU A 33 -14.45 8.48 -11.49
N HIS A 34 -14.54 8.17 -12.78
CA HIS A 34 -15.62 8.59 -13.68
C HIS A 34 -16.92 7.80 -13.51
N ALA A 35 -16.90 6.64 -12.85
CA ALA A 35 -18.06 5.79 -12.68
C ALA A 35 -18.95 6.28 -11.52
N PRO A 36 -20.26 5.95 -11.52
CA PRO A 36 -21.15 6.24 -10.41
C PRO A 36 -20.63 5.66 -9.09
N LEU A 37 -20.94 6.35 -7.99
CA LEU A 37 -20.44 5.99 -6.66
C LEU A 37 -20.82 4.56 -6.22
N VAL A 38 -22.00 4.08 -6.64
CA VAL A 38 -22.45 2.71 -6.37
C VAL A 38 -21.53 1.69 -7.06
N GLU A 39 -21.25 1.89 -8.34
CA GLU A 39 -20.35 1.01 -9.09
C GLU A 39 -18.93 1.06 -8.50
N ARG A 40 -18.43 2.25 -8.16
CA ARG A 40 -17.10 2.40 -7.53
C ARG A 40 -16.96 1.58 -6.24
N ARG A 41 -18.01 1.59 -5.41
CA ARG A 41 -18.05 0.80 -4.15
C ARG A 41 -18.06 -0.71 -4.42
N GLU A 42 -18.75 -1.15 -5.45
CA GLU A 42 -18.75 -2.55 -5.87
C GLU A 42 -17.39 -2.97 -6.41
N ARG A 43 -16.80 -2.18 -7.32
CA ARG A 43 -15.46 -2.40 -7.85
C ARG A 43 -14.41 -2.46 -6.75
N PHE A 44 -14.47 -1.56 -5.77
CA PHE A 44 -13.58 -1.57 -4.62
C PHE A 44 -13.69 -2.87 -3.80
N ARG A 45 -14.91 -3.34 -3.52
CA ARG A 45 -15.12 -4.63 -2.84
C ARG A 45 -14.55 -5.80 -3.63
N ASN A 46 -14.79 -5.85 -4.95
CA ASN A 46 -14.27 -6.92 -5.81
C ASN A 46 -12.73 -6.94 -5.85
N HIS A 47 -12.07 -5.79 -5.69
CA HIS A 47 -10.62 -5.69 -5.63
C HIS A 47 -10.08 -6.21 -4.29
N ILE A 48 -10.75 -5.88 -3.17
CA ILE A 48 -10.43 -6.46 -1.85
C ILE A 48 -10.51 -7.98 -1.88
N GLU A 49 -11.58 -8.55 -2.46
CA GLU A 49 -11.77 -10.01 -2.54
C GLU A 49 -10.69 -10.73 -3.36
N ARG A 50 -9.96 -9.98 -4.19
CA ARG A 50 -8.86 -10.49 -5.02
C ARG A 50 -7.48 -10.19 -4.43
N ASP A 51 -7.45 -9.64 -3.21
CA ASP A 51 -6.22 -9.19 -2.55
C ASP A 51 -5.42 -8.18 -3.40
N GLU A 52 -6.11 -7.41 -4.24
CA GLU A 52 -5.51 -6.40 -5.11
C GLU A 52 -6.05 -5.03 -4.73
N MET A 53 -5.18 -4.08 -4.39
CA MET A 53 -5.58 -2.75 -3.98
C MET A 53 -4.75 -1.69 -4.70
N PRO A 54 -5.17 -1.28 -5.91
CA PRO A 54 -4.54 -0.16 -6.59
C PRO A 54 -4.88 1.14 -5.87
N LEU A 55 -3.88 1.72 -5.22
CA LEU A 55 -4.00 2.96 -4.44
C LEU A 55 -3.32 4.12 -5.15
N THR A 56 -3.95 5.27 -5.11
CA THR A 56 -3.32 6.55 -5.45
C THR A 56 -2.94 7.28 -4.17
N PHE A 57 -1.67 7.62 -4.02
CA PHE A 57 -1.19 8.44 -2.92
C PHE A 57 -1.37 9.92 -3.30
N CYS A 58 -2.39 10.56 -2.74
CA CYS A 58 -2.90 11.86 -3.20
C CYS A 58 -1.82 12.95 -3.20
N LYS A 59 -1.03 13.05 -2.12
CA LYS A 59 0.02 14.07 -1.97
C LYS A 59 1.09 14.00 -3.07
N MET A 60 1.40 12.78 -3.53
CA MET A 60 2.46 12.53 -4.50
C MET A 60 1.92 12.34 -5.92
N GLY A 61 0.59 12.20 -6.08
CA GLY A 61 -0.05 11.95 -7.38
C GLY A 61 0.35 10.62 -8.02
N ILE A 62 0.86 9.66 -7.24
CA ILE A 62 1.35 8.38 -7.75
C ILE A 62 0.35 7.26 -7.55
N ASN A 63 0.37 6.30 -8.47
CA ASN A 63 -0.42 5.07 -8.38
C ASN A 63 0.50 3.91 -8.02
N ILE A 64 0.20 3.24 -6.92
CA ILE A 64 0.92 2.03 -6.49
C ILE A 64 -0.08 0.87 -6.45
N PRO A 65 0.06 -0.13 -7.33
CA PRO A 65 -0.68 -1.37 -7.19
C PRO A 65 -0.17 -2.13 -5.97
N VAL A 66 -1.03 -2.34 -4.98
CA VAL A 66 -0.70 -3.10 -3.77
C VAL A 66 -1.31 -4.49 -3.87
N LYS A 67 -0.55 -5.50 -3.49
CA LYS A 67 -1.07 -6.85 -3.25
C LYS A 67 -1.21 -7.06 -1.74
N LEU A 68 -2.40 -7.46 -1.29
CA LEU A 68 -2.73 -7.64 0.11
C LEU A 68 -2.47 -9.09 0.52
N GLU A 69 -1.22 -9.40 0.83
CA GLU A 69 -0.85 -10.75 1.29
C GLU A 69 -0.39 -10.73 2.74
N THR A 70 -0.81 -11.74 3.51
CA THR A 70 -0.22 -11.98 4.83
C THR A 70 1.12 -12.69 4.67
N SER A 71 2.22 -11.94 4.78
CA SER A 71 3.55 -12.56 4.82
C SER A 71 3.87 -13.04 6.23
N GLN A 72 4.29 -14.31 6.35
CA GLN A 72 4.92 -14.83 7.57
C GLN A 72 6.41 -14.44 7.60
N THR A 73 6.69 -13.14 7.56
CA THR A 73 8.06 -12.66 7.76
C THR A 73 8.39 -12.76 9.24
N ILE A 74 9.49 -13.46 9.58
CA ILE A 74 10.02 -13.55 10.95
C ILE A 74 10.22 -12.10 11.46
N GLY A 75 9.45 -11.70 12.48
CA GLY A 75 9.44 -10.34 13.04
C GLY A 75 8.05 -9.70 13.20
N ASN A 76 7.02 -10.16 12.49
CA ASN A 76 5.66 -9.60 12.58
C ASN A 76 4.82 -10.11 13.78
N GLU A 77 5.39 -10.93 14.67
CA GLU A 77 4.65 -11.58 15.76
C GLU A 77 4.02 -10.61 16.77
N LYS A 78 4.56 -9.38 16.89
CA LYS A 78 4.06 -8.39 17.85
C LYS A 78 2.66 -7.87 17.51
N LEU A 79 2.20 -7.94 16.25
CA LEU A 79 0.88 -7.43 15.87
C LEU A 79 -0.25 -8.43 16.12
N LYS A 80 0.03 -9.74 16.11
CA LYS A 80 -1.01 -10.78 16.28
C LYS A 80 -1.55 -10.84 17.72
N ARG A 81 -0.74 -10.50 18.72
CA ARG A 81 -1.14 -10.59 20.14
C ARG A 81 -2.13 -9.50 20.60
N ARG A 82 -2.36 -8.45 19.81
CA ARG A 82 -3.25 -7.33 20.21
C ARG A 82 -4.69 -7.42 19.67
N ARG A 83 -5.05 -8.48 18.94
CA ARG A 83 -6.42 -8.71 18.45
C ARG A 83 -7.16 -9.82 19.22
N SER A 84 -6.61 -10.26 20.34
CA SER A 84 -7.14 -11.39 21.12
C SER A 84 -7.51 -11.01 22.56
N ASP A 85 -7.57 -9.71 22.87
CA ASP A 85 -8.10 -9.18 24.14
C ASP A 85 -9.36 -8.35 23.87
#